data_AF-A0AAD7R508-F1
#
_entry.id   AF-A0AAD7R508-F1
#
_cell.length_a   1.000
_cell.length_b   1.000
_cell.length_c   1.000
_cell.angle_alpha   90.00
_cell.angle_beta   90.00
_cell.angle_gamma   90.00
#
_symmetry.space_group_name_H-M   'P 1'
#
loop_
_entity.id
_entity.type
_entity.pdbx_description
1 polymer ?
#
loop_
_entity_poly.entity_id
_entity_poly.type
_entity_poly.pdbx_seq_one_letter_code
_entity_poly.pdbx_strand_id
1 'polypeptide(L)'
;MPPLQLSYSPFFPKSPTDPDVVEQSVQYCMDVSRKQGKEFTIITCDQAIYEVVLGLQKKNPQKYDKLILRMGGFHIAQHFLKAIGHLMQASGIEDIMVEADVCLRGTANKIISGKDYYTMLRAHTMVHAAMFALHWEAFTRWLIIEEKDLECISVLAINVLLLLDALSEKDVEKASSACADATDQLKELSRLMAEFDEVYTSPTTKLWLMYMDMVMILKWFIHAERCRPVGGTPG
;
A
#
# COMPACT_ATOMS: atom_id res chain seq x y z
N MET A 1 24.78 8.87 18.99
CA MET A 1 23.40 8.43 19.30
C MET A 1 23.42 7.50 20.51
N PRO A 2 22.38 7.48 21.37
CA PRO A 2 22.30 6.48 22.43
C PRO A 2 22.17 5.06 21.83
N PRO A 3 22.73 4.03 22.50
CA PRO A 3 22.67 2.64 22.02
C PRO A 3 21.24 2.10 22.00
N LEU A 4 20.96 1.20 21.05
CA LEU A 4 19.70 0.46 20.98
C LEU A 4 19.55 -0.40 22.25
N GLN A 5 18.56 -0.09 23.08
CA GLN A 5 18.28 -0.84 24.32
C GLN A 5 17.22 -1.90 24.04
N LEU A 6 17.62 -3.17 24.07
CA LEU A 6 16.73 -4.32 23.93
C LEU A 6 16.27 -4.78 25.30
N SER A 7 14.96 -4.88 25.53
CA SER A 7 14.39 -5.47 26.75
C SER A 7 13.32 -6.49 26.42
N TYR A 8 13.31 -7.60 27.15
CA TYR A 8 12.29 -8.65 27.01
C TYR A 8 11.01 -8.24 27.72
N SER A 9 9.87 -8.50 27.07
CA SER A 9 8.54 -8.33 27.64
C SER A 9 8.27 -9.43 28.69
N PRO A 10 7.46 -9.16 29.73
CA PRO A 10 6.99 -10.21 30.65
C PRO A 10 6.23 -11.31 29.90
N PHE A 11 6.31 -12.53 30.43
CA PHE A 11 5.55 -13.67 29.94
C PHE A 11 4.11 -13.61 30.45
N PHE A 12 3.14 -13.69 29.54
CA PHE A 12 1.72 -13.78 29.87
C PHE A 12 1.24 -15.23 29.68
N PRO A 13 0.81 -15.94 30.74
CA PRO A 13 0.52 -17.38 30.68
C PRO A 13 -0.84 -17.74 30.06
N LYS A 14 -1.70 -16.75 29.80
CA LYS A 14 -3.06 -16.93 29.25
C LYS A 14 -3.08 -16.58 27.76
N SER A 15 -4.21 -16.85 27.10
CA SER A 15 -4.39 -16.53 25.67
C SER A 15 -4.07 -15.05 25.38
N PRO A 16 -3.37 -14.74 24.27
CA PRO A 16 -3.07 -13.35 23.89
C PRO A 16 -4.33 -12.53 23.53
N THR A 17 -5.49 -13.17 23.38
CA THR A 17 -6.79 -12.52 23.16
C THR A 17 -7.63 -12.40 24.43
N ASP A 18 -7.16 -12.91 25.56
CA ASP A 18 -7.84 -12.73 26.86
C ASP A 18 -7.82 -11.23 27.21
N PRO A 19 -8.98 -10.60 27.49
CA PRO A 19 -9.04 -9.18 27.79
C PRO A 19 -8.12 -8.73 28.93
N ASP A 20 -7.93 -9.56 29.95
CA ASP A 20 -7.05 -9.24 31.08
C ASP A 20 -5.58 -9.21 30.64
N VAL A 21 -5.19 -10.15 29.77
CA VAL A 21 -3.83 -10.22 29.20
C VAL A 21 -3.57 -9.02 28.31
N VAL A 22 -4.54 -8.68 27.47
CA VAL A 22 -4.44 -7.53 26.57
C VAL A 22 -4.32 -6.24 27.39
N GLU A 23 -5.16 -6.05 28.41
CA GLU A 23 -5.09 -4.85 29.26
C GLU A 23 -3.73 -4.75 29.97
N GLN A 24 -3.24 -5.85 30.57
CA GLN A 24 -1.93 -5.87 31.22
C GLN A 24 -0.79 -5.59 30.24
N SER A 25 -0.85 -6.15 29.03
CA SER A 25 0.14 -5.93 27.98
C SER A 25 0.19 -4.47 27.54
N VAL A 26 -0.98 -3.85 27.31
CA VAL A 26 -1.10 -2.43 26.96
C VAL A 26 -0.55 -1.55 28.08
N GLN A 27 -0.92 -1.83 29.33
CA GLN A 27 -0.45 -1.05 30.47
C GLN A 27 1.07 -1.14 30.61
N TYR A 28 1.64 -2.35 30.47
CA TYR A 28 3.08 -2.54 30.46
C TYR A 28 3.77 -1.72 29.37
N CYS A 29 3.27 -1.75 28.14
CA CYS A 29 3.81 -0.95 27.04
C CYS A 29 3.78 0.56 27.36
N MET A 30 2.67 1.06 27.91
CA MET A 30 2.53 2.47 28.29
C MET A 30 3.49 2.87 29.41
N ASP A 31 3.70 1.99 30.39
CA ASP A 31 4.63 2.23 31.50
C ASP A 31 6.09 2.25 31.00
N VAL A 32 6.43 1.38 30.04
CA VAL A 32 7.74 1.38 29.38
C VAL A 32 7.96 2.68 28.61
N SER A 33 7.01 3.11 27.78
CA SER A 33 7.09 4.37 27.05
C SER A 33 7.26 5.57 27.99
N ARG A 34 6.50 5.60 29.09
CA ARG A 34 6.61 6.65 30.13
C ARG A 34 7.99 6.66 30.78
N LYS A 35 8.53 5.49 31.15
CA LYS A 35 9.88 5.35 31.73
C LYS A 35 10.98 5.82 30.76
N GLN A 36 10.74 5.71 29.45
CA GLN A 36 11.63 6.21 28.40
C GLN A 36 11.40 7.69 28.05
N GLY A 37 10.54 8.39 28.79
CA GLY A 37 10.20 9.80 28.53
C GLY A 37 9.43 10.02 27.22
N LYS A 38 8.77 8.99 26.68
CA LYS A 38 7.92 9.11 25.50
C LYS A 38 6.52 9.52 25.92
N GLU A 39 6.00 10.58 25.30
CA GLU A 39 4.66 11.07 25.58
C GLU A 39 3.58 10.09 25.09
N PHE A 40 3.75 9.52 23.89
CA PHE A 40 2.81 8.62 23.26
C PHE A 40 3.33 7.18 23.21
N THR A 41 2.40 6.23 23.34
CA THR A 41 2.65 4.79 23.15
C THR A 41 1.95 4.33 21.89
N ILE A 42 2.69 3.80 20.91
CA ILE A 42 2.10 3.26 19.68
C ILE A 42 2.10 1.74 19.77
N ILE A 43 0.93 1.12 19.72
CA ILE A 43 0.78 -0.35 19.72
C ILE A 43 0.23 -0.79 18.37
N THR A 44 0.98 -1.68 17.70
CA THR A 44 0.50 -2.38 16.51
C THR A 44 0.10 -3.80 16.90
N CYS A 45 -1.10 -4.25 16.53
CA CYS A 45 -1.59 -5.56 16.90
C CYS A 45 -2.52 -6.16 15.85
N ASP A 46 -2.72 -7.47 15.92
CA ASP A 46 -3.66 -8.21 15.08
C ASP A 46 -5.10 -7.79 15.38
N GLN A 47 -6.00 -8.09 14.43
CA GLN A 47 -7.38 -7.60 14.49
C GLN A 47 -8.09 -7.93 15.80
N ALA A 48 -7.96 -9.16 16.30
CA ALA A 48 -8.63 -9.59 17.53
C ALA A 48 -8.16 -8.79 18.76
N ILE A 49 -6.87 -8.48 18.85
CA ILE A 49 -6.31 -7.67 19.95
C ILE A 49 -6.72 -6.21 19.76
N TYR A 50 -6.70 -5.70 18.52
CA TYR A 50 -7.11 -4.35 18.19
C TYR A 50 -8.54 -4.05 18.68
N GLU A 51 -9.48 -4.95 18.45
CA GLU A 51 -10.87 -4.81 18.89
C GLU A 51 -10.99 -4.74 20.42
N VAL A 52 -10.22 -5.57 21.15
CA VAL A 52 -10.19 -5.55 22.62
C VAL A 52 -9.61 -4.23 23.15
N VAL A 53 -8.46 -3.80 22.63
CA VAL A 53 -7.82 -2.55 23.07
C VAL A 53 -8.69 -1.33 22.75
N LEU A 54 -9.33 -1.32 21.59
CA LEU A 54 -10.27 -0.26 21.23
C LEU A 54 -11.45 -0.20 22.22
N GLY A 55 -11.94 -1.36 22.68
CA GLY A 55 -12.93 -1.45 23.75
C GLY A 55 -12.45 -0.84 25.07
N LEU A 56 -11.20 -1.12 25.46
CA LEU A 56 -10.57 -0.53 26.65
C LEU A 56 -10.44 0.99 26.54
N GLN A 57 -9.99 1.51 25.39
CA GLN A 57 -9.90 2.95 25.13
C GLN A 57 -11.25 3.64 25.23
N LYS A 58 -12.30 3.06 24.63
CA LYS A 58 -13.67 3.59 24.71
C LYS A 58 -14.22 3.58 26.13
N LYS A 59 -13.90 2.54 26.91
CA LYS A 59 -14.36 2.40 28.30
C LYS A 59 -13.70 3.43 29.22
N ASN A 60 -12.40 3.70 29.04
CA ASN A 60 -11.63 4.62 29.88
C ASN A 60 -10.77 5.59 29.05
N PRO A 61 -11.36 6.58 28.36
CA PRO A 61 -10.61 7.45 27.44
C PRO A 61 -9.45 8.19 28.10
N GLN A 62 -9.61 8.63 29.36
CA GLN A 62 -8.56 9.35 30.09
C GLN A 62 -7.36 8.46 30.46
N LYS A 63 -7.57 7.15 30.65
CA LYS A 63 -6.49 6.21 30.96
C LYS A 63 -5.60 5.95 29.74
N TYR A 64 -6.18 6.01 28.55
CA TYR A 64 -5.54 5.63 27.29
C TYR A 64 -5.43 6.79 26.29
N ASP A 65 -5.43 8.03 26.78
CA ASP A 65 -5.36 9.26 25.98
C ASP A 65 -4.04 9.38 25.20
N LYS A 66 -2.96 8.81 25.74
CA LYS A 66 -1.63 8.74 25.12
C LYS A 66 -1.36 7.45 24.34
N LEU A 67 -2.36 6.57 24.21
CA LEU A 67 -2.24 5.33 23.45
C LEU A 67 -2.72 5.54 22.01
N ILE A 68 -1.83 5.33 21.04
CA ILE A 68 -2.15 5.30 19.62
C ILE A 68 -2.21 3.84 19.18
N LEU A 69 -3.43 3.38 18.92
CA LEU A 69 -3.67 2.01 18.50
C LEU A 69 -3.64 1.89 16.98
N ARG A 70 -2.86 0.93 16.47
CA ARG A 70 -2.73 0.64 15.04
C ARG A 70 -3.02 -0.83 14.76
N MET A 71 -3.76 -1.12 13.71
CA MET A 71 -3.93 -2.48 13.22
C MET A 71 -2.67 -2.94 12.47
N GLY A 72 -2.34 -4.23 12.56
CA GLY A 72 -1.26 -4.84 11.78
C GLY A 72 -1.43 -4.61 10.28
N GLY A 73 -0.33 -4.33 9.58
CA GLY A 73 -0.34 -4.01 8.15
C GLY A 73 -1.02 -5.08 7.29
N PHE A 74 -0.82 -6.35 7.63
CA PHE A 74 -1.50 -7.47 6.96
C PHE A 74 -3.03 -7.32 6.99
N HIS A 75 -3.61 -7.05 8.17
CA HIS A 75 -5.06 -6.91 8.30
C HIS A 75 -5.59 -5.65 7.61
N ILE A 76 -4.84 -4.54 7.63
CA ILE A 76 -5.21 -3.33 6.88
C ILE A 76 -5.29 -3.64 5.39
N ALA A 77 -4.25 -4.28 4.83
CA ALA A 77 -4.23 -4.68 3.42
C ALA A 77 -5.37 -5.67 3.09
N GLN A 78 -5.64 -6.64 3.97
CA GLN A 78 -6.71 -7.61 3.80
C GLN A 78 -8.11 -6.95 3.81
N HIS A 79 -8.35 -5.99 4.72
CA HIS A 79 -9.61 -5.23 4.75
C HIS A 79 -9.77 -4.32 3.55
N PHE A 80 -8.67 -3.74 3.05
CA PHE A 80 -8.71 -2.93 1.85
C PHE A 80 -9.00 -3.76 0.58
N LEU A 81 -8.40 -4.95 0.46
CA LEU A 81 -8.75 -5.92 -0.58
C LEU A 81 -10.23 -6.32 -0.55
N LYS A 82 -10.79 -6.54 0.65
CA LYS A 82 -12.23 -6.78 0.83
C LYS A 82 -13.09 -5.62 0.34
N ALA A 83 -12.67 -4.39 0.63
CA ALA A 83 -13.38 -3.20 0.18
C ALA A 83 -13.34 -3.07 -1.35
N ILE A 84 -12.20 -3.36 -1.99
CA ILE A 84 -12.07 -3.42 -3.45
C ILE A 84 -13.04 -4.46 -4.02
N GLY A 85 -13.03 -5.68 -3.49
CA GLY A 85 -13.93 -6.74 -3.92
C GLY A 85 -15.40 -6.34 -3.80
N HIS A 86 -15.81 -5.77 -2.66
CA HIS A 86 -17.18 -5.30 -2.45
C HIS A 86 -17.59 -4.21 -3.45
N LEU A 87 -16.72 -3.23 -3.71
CA LEU A 87 -17.00 -2.13 -4.63
C LEU A 87 -17.05 -2.59 -6.10
N MET A 88 -16.23 -3.59 -6.45
CA MET A 88 -16.18 -4.16 -7.80
C MET A 88 -17.19 -5.30 -8.01
N GLN A 89 -18.03 -5.61 -7.02
CA GLN A 89 -19.02 -6.65 -7.15
C GLN A 89 -19.95 -6.36 -8.34
N ALA A 90 -20.17 -7.37 -9.18
CA ALA A 90 -21.00 -7.24 -10.39
C ALA A 90 -20.50 -6.23 -11.43
N SER A 91 -19.22 -5.82 -11.36
CA SER A 91 -18.56 -5.02 -12.41
C SER A 91 -18.16 -5.84 -13.64
N GLY A 92 -18.25 -7.18 -13.55
CA GLY A 92 -17.72 -8.11 -14.55
C GLY A 92 -16.25 -8.48 -14.33
N ILE A 93 -15.60 -7.97 -13.27
CA ILE A 93 -14.22 -8.34 -12.93
C ILE A 93 -14.07 -9.85 -12.68
N GLU A 94 -15.09 -10.50 -12.13
CA GLU A 94 -15.11 -11.96 -11.92
C GLU A 94 -15.04 -12.70 -13.26
N ASP A 95 -15.83 -12.26 -14.24
CA ASP A 95 -15.84 -12.86 -15.57
C ASP A 95 -14.51 -12.60 -16.29
N ILE A 96 -13.93 -11.39 -16.17
CA ILE A 96 -12.59 -11.11 -16.70
C ILE A 96 -11.55 -12.08 -16.12
N MET A 97 -11.56 -12.30 -14.81
CA MET A 97 -10.63 -13.22 -14.16
C MET A 97 -10.82 -14.68 -14.60
N VAL A 98 -12.06 -15.08 -14.88
CA VAL A 98 -12.38 -16.44 -15.33
C VAL A 98 -12.01 -16.65 -16.80
N GLU A 99 -12.43 -15.74 -17.68
CA GLU A 99 -12.19 -15.85 -19.12
C GLU A 99 -10.70 -15.67 -19.47
N ALA A 100 -9.95 -14.92 -18.66
CA ALA A 100 -8.50 -14.78 -18.79
C ALA A 100 -7.69 -15.90 -18.10
N ASP A 101 -8.34 -16.96 -17.61
CA ASP A 101 -7.72 -18.09 -16.91
C ASP A 101 -6.83 -17.69 -15.71
N VAL A 102 -7.16 -16.56 -15.06
CA VAL A 102 -6.51 -16.12 -13.81
C VAL A 102 -6.97 -17.01 -12.66
N CYS A 103 -8.24 -17.42 -12.67
CA CYS A 103 -8.80 -18.34 -11.69
C CYS A 103 -10.08 -19.03 -12.19
N LEU A 104 -10.43 -20.15 -11.58
CA LEU A 104 -11.72 -20.81 -11.81
C LEU A 104 -12.89 -19.98 -11.25
N ARG A 105 -14.10 -20.14 -11.81
CA ARG A 105 -15.31 -19.40 -11.39
C ARG A 105 -15.62 -19.50 -9.89
N GLY A 106 -15.40 -20.66 -9.28
CA GLY A 106 -15.56 -20.83 -7.82
C GLY A 106 -14.53 -20.06 -6.98
N THR A 107 -13.38 -19.73 -7.56
CA THR A 107 -12.29 -18.95 -6.93
C THR A 107 -12.49 -17.45 -7.14
N ALA A 108 -13.02 -17.01 -8.28
CA ALA A 108 -13.36 -15.61 -8.53
C ALA A 108 -14.28 -15.04 -7.42
N ASN A 109 -15.32 -15.80 -7.05
CA ASN A 109 -16.21 -15.42 -5.93
C ASN A 109 -15.46 -15.35 -4.59
N LYS A 110 -14.47 -16.22 -4.35
CA LYS A 110 -13.67 -16.19 -3.12
C LYS A 110 -12.76 -14.97 -3.08
N ILE A 111 -12.18 -14.59 -4.22
CA ILE A 111 -11.36 -13.39 -4.39
C ILE A 111 -12.19 -12.16 -4.07
N ILE A 112 -13.36 -11.99 -4.71
CA ILE A 112 -14.25 -10.86 -4.45
C ILE A 112 -14.77 -10.84 -3.01
N SER A 113 -15.05 -12.02 -2.44
CA SER A 113 -15.56 -12.13 -1.06
C SER A 113 -14.49 -11.93 0.04
N GLY A 114 -13.22 -11.74 -0.28
CA GLY A 114 -12.25 -11.38 0.76
C GLY A 114 -11.53 -12.49 1.51
N LYS A 115 -11.62 -13.75 1.07
CA LYS A 115 -11.34 -14.90 1.96
C LYS A 115 -9.88 -15.38 1.97
N ASP A 116 -9.15 -15.17 0.89
CA ASP A 116 -7.76 -15.62 0.75
C ASP A 116 -6.88 -14.44 0.34
N TYR A 117 -6.09 -13.95 1.28
CA TYR A 117 -5.24 -12.78 1.09
C TYR A 117 -4.31 -12.90 -0.12
N TYR A 118 -3.57 -14.00 -0.24
CA TYR A 118 -2.55 -14.13 -1.27
C TYR A 118 -3.17 -14.32 -2.64
N THR A 119 -4.24 -15.12 -2.72
CA THR A 119 -4.98 -15.33 -3.97
C THR A 119 -5.61 -14.02 -4.45
N MET A 120 -6.22 -13.25 -3.55
CA MET A 120 -6.76 -11.93 -3.87
C MET A 120 -5.70 -10.96 -4.36
N LEU A 121 -4.61 -10.82 -3.60
CA LEU A 121 -3.53 -9.90 -3.94
C LEU A 121 -2.96 -10.21 -5.32
N ARG A 122 -2.72 -11.50 -5.61
CA ARG A 122 -2.23 -11.93 -6.93
C ARG A 122 -3.22 -11.59 -8.03
N ALA A 123 -4.49 -11.95 -7.88
CA ALA A 123 -5.51 -11.72 -8.90
C ALA A 123 -5.68 -10.22 -9.20
N HIS A 124 -5.84 -9.39 -8.16
CA HIS A 124 -5.97 -7.94 -8.34
C HIS A 124 -4.72 -7.31 -8.97
N THR A 125 -3.52 -7.78 -8.59
CA THR A 125 -2.27 -7.29 -9.19
C THR A 125 -2.18 -7.63 -10.68
N MET A 126 -2.59 -8.84 -11.09
CA MET A 126 -2.62 -9.24 -12.49
C MET A 126 -3.61 -8.42 -13.30
N VAL A 127 -4.85 -8.27 -12.81
CA VAL A 127 -5.87 -7.46 -13.48
C VAL A 127 -5.43 -6.00 -13.58
N HIS A 128 -4.85 -5.43 -12.51
CA HIS A 128 -4.31 -4.07 -12.56
C HIS A 128 -3.20 -3.93 -13.61
N ALA A 129 -2.27 -4.87 -13.70
CA ALA A 129 -1.21 -4.81 -14.71
C ALA A 129 -1.75 -4.87 -16.14
N ALA A 130 -2.75 -5.74 -16.39
CA ALA A 130 -3.41 -5.82 -17.69
C ALA A 130 -4.19 -4.54 -18.02
N MET A 131 -4.95 -4.01 -17.07
CA MET A 131 -5.69 -2.75 -17.24
C MET A 131 -4.75 -1.57 -17.48
N PHE A 132 -3.63 -1.49 -16.75
CA PHE A 132 -2.62 -0.47 -16.97
C PHE A 132 -2.01 -0.56 -18.37
N ALA A 133 -1.72 -1.76 -18.87
CA ALA A 133 -1.20 -1.95 -20.23
C ALA A 133 -2.20 -1.47 -21.30
N LEU A 134 -3.49 -1.82 -21.16
CA LEU A 134 -4.55 -1.36 -22.05
C LEU A 134 -4.74 0.16 -21.99
N HIS A 135 -4.71 0.71 -20.78
CA HIS A 135 -4.79 2.14 -20.55
C HIS A 135 -3.61 2.89 -21.18
N TRP A 136 -2.39 2.37 -21.02
CA TRP A 136 -1.18 2.90 -21.64
C TRP A 136 -1.23 2.84 -23.18
N GLU A 137 -1.74 1.74 -23.75
CA GLU A 137 -1.95 1.61 -25.18
C GLU A 137 -2.95 2.65 -25.72
N ALA A 138 -4.06 2.85 -25.00
CA ALA A 138 -5.04 3.87 -25.36
C ALA A 138 -4.46 5.30 -25.24
N PHE A 139 -3.70 5.56 -24.18
CA PHE A 139 -3.00 6.83 -23.95
C PHE A 139 -2.00 7.15 -25.06
N THR A 140 -1.15 6.20 -25.43
CA THR A 140 -0.15 6.40 -26.49
C THR A 140 -0.78 6.65 -27.86
N ARG A 141 -1.90 5.97 -28.18
CA ARG A 141 -2.68 6.28 -29.39
C ARG A 141 -3.28 7.69 -29.35
N TRP A 142 -3.80 8.11 -28.21
CA TRP A 142 -4.34 9.46 -28.04
C TRP A 142 -3.26 10.54 -28.23
N LEU A 143 -2.06 10.34 -27.69
CA LEU A 143 -0.93 11.26 -27.92
C LEU A 143 -0.63 11.44 -29.41
N ILE A 144 -0.68 10.36 -30.20
CA ILE A 144 -0.46 10.40 -31.65
C ILE A 144 -1.57 11.16 -32.36
N ILE A 145 -2.83 10.91 -31.99
CA ILE A 145 -4.02 11.54 -32.63
C ILE A 145 -4.08 13.04 -32.33
N GLU A 146 -3.78 13.44 -31.10
CA GLU A 146 -3.79 14.84 -30.66
C GLU A 146 -2.46 15.56 -30.93
N GLU A 147 -1.54 14.93 -31.68
CA GLU A 147 -0.22 15.47 -32.05
C GLU A 147 0.57 16.00 -30.85
N LYS A 148 0.46 15.32 -29.70
CA LYS A 148 1.18 15.68 -28.48
C LYS A 148 2.66 15.30 -28.60
N ASP A 149 3.50 16.07 -27.93
CA ASP A 149 4.93 15.81 -27.89
C ASP A 149 5.25 14.52 -27.11
N LEU A 150 5.84 13.56 -27.81
CA LEU A 150 6.27 12.25 -27.30
C LEU A 150 7.70 12.27 -26.73
N GLU A 151 8.41 13.40 -26.86
CA GLU A 151 9.80 13.54 -26.41
C GLU A 151 9.91 13.22 -24.91
N CYS A 152 8.94 13.61 -24.09
CA CYS A 152 8.94 13.35 -22.65
C CYS A 152 9.07 11.84 -22.30
N ILE A 153 8.42 10.95 -23.07
CA ILE A 153 8.49 9.50 -22.84
C ILE A 153 9.90 8.98 -23.15
N SER A 154 10.47 9.44 -24.27
CA SER A 154 11.80 9.00 -24.73
C SER A 154 12.91 9.52 -23.81
N VAL A 155 12.82 10.79 -23.42
CA VAL A 155 13.77 11.43 -22.48
C VAL A 155 13.67 10.79 -21.10
N LEU A 156 12.46 10.49 -20.62
CA LEU A 156 12.28 9.76 -19.36
C LEU A 156 12.99 8.39 -19.40
N ALA A 157 12.83 7.61 -20.47
CA ALA A 157 13.47 6.31 -20.60
C ALA A 157 15.00 6.42 -20.54
N ILE A 158 15.58 7.41 -21.22
CA ILE A 158 17.03 7.69 -21.19
C ILE A 158 17.49 8.07 -19.79
N ASN A 159 16.78 9.00 -19.12
CA ASN A 159 17.15 9.47 -17.79
C ASN A 159 17.08 8.35 -16.74
N VAL A 160 16.13 7.43 -16.87
CA VAL A 160 16.05 6.24 -16.02
C VAL A 160 17.25 5.32 -16.24
N LEU A 161 17.69 5.11 -17.49
CA LEU A 161 18.90 4.32 -17.78
C LEU A 161 20.16 4.99 -17.19
N LEU A 162 20.31 6.30 -17.38
CA LEU A 162 21.41 7.08 -16.80
C LEU A 162 21.43 7.02 -15.27
N LEU A 163 20.24 7.06 -14.64
CA LEU A 163 20.11 6.90 -13.20
C LEU A 163 20.56 5.51 -12.74
N LEU A 164 20.15 4.44 -13.44
CA LEU A 164 20.56 3.08 -13.11
C LEU A 164 22.08 2.89 -13.23
N ASP A 165 22.69 3.44 -14.28
CA ASP A 165 24.14 3.42 -14.47
C ASP A 165 24.86 4.19 -13.36
N ALA A 166 24.41 5.41 -13.04
CA ALA A 166 24.98 6.22 -11.97
C ALA A 166 24.86 5.53 -10.59
N LEU A 167 23.74 4.87 -10.31
CA LEU A 167 23.56 4.08 -9.09
C LEU A 167 24.49 2.87 -9.03
N SER A 168 24.73 2.20 -10.17
CA SER A 168 25.70 1.11 -10.28
C SER A 168 27.14 1.59 -10.04
N GLU A 169 27.48 2.77 -10.56
CA GLU A 169 28.77 3.45 -10.36
C GLU A 169 28.92 4.06 -8.96
N LYS A 170 27.84 4.13 -8.17
CA LYS A 170 27.76 4.87 -6.89
C LYS A 170 28.11 6.36 -7.03
N ASP A 171 27.86 6.92 -8.20
CA ASP A 171 28.06 8.34 -8.51
C ASP A 171 26.83 9.14 -8.08
N VAL A 172 26.92 9.75 -6.89
CA VAL A 172 25.80 10.46 -6.26
C VAL A 172 25.40 11.71 -7.05
N GLU A 173 26.36 12.43 -7.63
CA GLU A 173 26.07 13.67 -8.38
C GLU A 173 25.34 13.36 -9.68
N LYS A 174 25.85 12.38 -10.46
CA LYS A 174 25.15 11.93 -11.68
C LYS A 174 23.79 11.35 -11.36
N ALA A 175 23.67 10.53 -10.31
CA ALA A 175 22.40 9.95 -9.91
C ALA A 175 21.38 11.03 -9.52
N SER A 176 21.83 12.07 -8.78
CA SER A 176 20.96 13.18 -8.40
C SER A 176 20.50 13.98 -9.62
N SER A 177 21.39 14.26 -10.58
CA SER A 177 21.02 14.97 -11.82
C SER A 177 20.02 14.16 -12.65
N ALA A 178 20.34 12.90 -12.95
CA ALA A 178 19.47 12.02 -13.73
C ALA A 178 18.10 11.81 -13.06
N CYS A 179 18.07 11.75 -11.72
CA CYS A 179 16.82 11.68 -10.95
C CYS A 179 15.99 12.97 -11.06
N ALA A 180 16.63 14.15 -11.00
CA ALA A 180 15.94 15.43 -11.17
C ALA A 180 15.33 15.54 -12.58
N ASP A 181 16.10 15.21 -13.62
CA ASP A 181 15.64 15.25 -15.00
C ASP A 181 14.52 14.23 -15.25
N ALA A 182 14.64 13.01 -14.72
CA ALA A 182 13.57 12.01 -14.77
C ALA A 182 12.30 12.49 -14.04
N THR A 183 12.46 13.19 -12.91
CA THR A 183 11.35 13.72 -12.13
C THR A 183 10.57 14.77 -12.92
N ASP A 184 11.24 15.65 -13.66
CA ASP A 184 10.57 16.66 -14.47
C ASP A 184 9.81 16.04 -15.65
N GLN A 185 10.39 15.03 -16.31
CA GLN A 185 9.67 14.28 -17.35
C GLN A 185 8.48 13.50 -16.79
N LEU A 186 8.60 12.93 -15.58
CA LEU A 186 7.47 12.27 -14.91
C LEU A 186 6.32 13.23 -14.61
N LYS A 187 6.60 14.49 -14.24
CA LYS A 187 5.56 15.50 -14.02
C LYS A 187 4.81 15.80 -15.32
N GLU A 188 5.52 15.96 -16.43
CA GLU A 188 4.88 16.22 -17.73
C GLU A 188 4.07 15.02 -18.21
N LEU A 189 4.62 13.81 -18.08
CA LEU A 189 3.88 12.58 -18.39
C LEU A 189 2.61 12.46 -17.54
N SER A 190 2.70 12.76 -16.24
CA SER A 190 1.54 12.75 -15.33
C SER A 190 0.50 13.79 -15.74
N ARG A 191 0.92 14.97 -16.20
CA ARG A 191 0.04 16.02 -16.71
C ARG A 191 -0.71 15.55 -17.96
N LEU A 192 -0.01 14.92 -18.90
CA LEU A 192 -0.60 14.36 -20.12
C LEU A 192 -1.58 13.22 -19.83
N MET A 193 -1.24 12.31 -18.90
CA MET A 193 -2.15 11.25 -18.48
C MET A 193 -3.41 11.80 -17.82
N ALA A 194 -3.30 12.83 -16.97
CA ALA A 194 -4.46 13.48 -16.37
C ALA A 194 -5.35 14.16 -17.44
N GLU A 195 -4.74 14.79 -18.45
CA GLU A 195 -5.48 15.34 -19.59
C GLU A 195 -6.22 14.25 -20.38
N PHE A 196 -5.58 13.10 -20.59
CA PHE A 196 -6.19 11.93 -21.24
C PHE A 196 -7.35 11.35 -20.44
N ASP A 197 -7.22 11.23 -19.12
CA ASP A 197 -8.26 10.69 -18.23
C ASP A 197 -9.54 11.54 -18.27
N GLU A 198 -9.42 12.86 -18.42
CA GLU A 198 -10.57 13.77 -18.54
C GLU A 198 -11.34 13.60 -19.87
N VAL A 199 -10.70 13.08 -20.92
CA VAL A 199 -11.36 12.83 -22.22
C VAL A 199 -12.43 11.73 -22.08
N TYR A 200 -12.19 10.72 -21.26
CA TYR A 200 -13.07 9.56 -21.14
C TYR A 200 -13.99 9.66 -19.93
N THR A 201 -15.13 10.33 -20.13
CA THR A 201 -16.10 10.60 -19.06
C THR A 201 -17.09 9.46 -18.78
N SER A 202 -16.97 8.32 -19.49
CA SER A 202 -17.94 7.22 -19.37
C SER A 202 -17.96 6.63 -17.95
N PRO A 203 -19.14 6.25 -17.41
CA PRO A 203 -19.22 5.65 -16.08
C PRO A 203 -18.36 4.39 -15.93
N THR A 204 -18.28 3.59 -17.00
CA THR A 204 -17.46 2.38 -17.03
C THR A 204 -15.97 2.70 -16.95
N THR A 205 -15.49 3.70 -17.70
CA THR A 205 -14.08 4.12 -17.63
C THR A 205 -13.72 4.59 -16.23
N LYS A 206 -14.56 5.45 -15.62
CA LYS A 206 -14.35 5.96 -14.26
C LYS A 206 -14.29 4.83 -13.22
N LEU A 207 -15.13 3.81 -13.36
CA LEU A 207 -15.11 2.64 -12.49
C LEU A 207 -13.76 1.90 -12.56
N TRP A 208 -13.24 1.67 -13.77
CA TRP A 208 -11.98 0.96 -13.96
C TRP A 208 -10.74 1.78 -13.58
N LEU A 209 -10.74 3.10 -13.80
CA LEU A 209 -9.68 3.99 -13.31
C LEU A 209 -9.64 4.01 -11.77
N MET A 210 -10.81 4.16 -11.13
CA MET A 210 -10.92 4.06 -9.66
C MET A 210 -10.43 2.69 -9.15
N TYR A 211 -10.76 1.60 -9.84
CA TYR A 211 -10.24 0.27 -9.53
C TYR A 211 -8.71 0.21 -9.58
N MET A 212 -8.11 0.76 -10.65
CA MET A 212 -6.66 0.81 -10.80
C MET A 212 -6.01 1.58 -9.65
N ASP A 213 -6.55 2.76 -9.31
CA ASP A 213 -6.08 3.57 -8.19
C ASP A 213 -6.12 2.83 -6.87
N MET A 214 -7.23 2.14 -6.58
CA MET A 214 -7.34 1.34 -5.35
C MET A 214 -6.26 0.25 -5.28
N VAL A 215 -6.03 -0.49 -6.37
CA VAL A 215 -4.99 -1.56 -6.37
C VAL A 215 -3.59 -0.96 -6.30
N MET A 216 -3.34 0.21 -6.90
CA MET A 216 -2.08 0.94 -6.78
C MET A 216 -1.81 1.39 -5.35
N ILE A 217 -2.80 2.00 -4.68
CA ILE A 217 -2.73 2.39 -3.26
C ILE A 217 -2.41 1.17 -2.39
N LEU A 218 -3.06 0.03 -2.63
CA LEU A 218 -2.79 -1.21 -1.91
C LEU A 218 -1.32 -1.65 -2.06
N LYS A 219 -0.78 -1.61 -3.29
CA LYS A 219 0.60 -2.00 -3.57
C LYS A 219 1.60 -1.07 -2.89
N TRP A 220 1.37 0.24 -2.92
CA TRP A 220 2.19 1.22 -2.20
C TRP A 220 2.14 1.01 -0.69
N PHE A 221 0.97 0.73 -0.14
CA PHE A 221 0.83 0.40 1.27
C PHE A 221 1.63 -0.85 1.64
N ILE A 222 1.51 -1.94 0.87
CA ILE A 222 2.28 -3.18 1.12
C ILE A 222 3.79 -2.93 0.99
N HIS A 223 4.21 -2.13 0.01
CA HIS A 223 5.61 -1.77 -0.16
C HIS A 223 6.14 -0.99 1.05
N ALA A 224 5.44 0.07 1.47
CA ALA A 224 5.81 0.88 2.63
C ALA A 224 5.87 0.05 3.92
N GLU A 225 4.96 -0.91 4.09
CA GLU A 225 4.96 -1.83 5.23
C GLU A 225 6.17 -2.77 5.28
N ARG A 226 6.66 -3.19 4.11
CA ARG A 226 7.84 -4.08 3.98
C ARG A 226 9.16 -3.32 4.00
N CYS A 227 9.17 -2.08 3.52
CA CYS A 227 10.34 -1.20 3.48
C CYS A 227 10.53 -0.40 4.76
N ARG A 228 9.83 -0.73 5.86
CA ARG A 228 10.16 -0.14 7.16
C ARG A 228 11.66 -0.34 7.41
N PRO A 229 12.42 0.71 7.69
CA PRO A 229 13.81 0.53 8.09
C PRO A 229 13.80 -0.31 9.36
N VAL A 230 14.16 -1.60 9.22
CA VAL A 230 14.74 -2.36 10.32
C VAL A 230 15.94 -1.52 10.69
N GLY A 231 15.98 -0.97 11.91
CA GLY A 231 17.00 -0.03 12.36
C GLY A 231 18.39 -0.44 11.87
N GLY A 232 18.76 0.12 10.72
CA GLY A 232 19.90 -0.28 9.93
C GLY A 232 20.99 0.71 10.26
N THR A 233 21.98 0.23 10.99
CA THR A 233 23.22 0.94 11.26
C THR A 233 23.80 1.50 9.95
N PRO A 234 24.07 2.80 9.83
CA PRO A 234 24.98 3.29 8.81
C PRO A 234 26.40 2.85 9.19
N GLY A 235 27.13 2.30 8.22
CA GLY A 235 28.56 2.04 8.32
C GLY A 235 29.41 3.30 8.35
#